data_AF-A0A1Y1LUW2-F1
#
_entry.id   AF-A0A1Y1LUW2-F1
#
_cell.length_a   1.000
_cell.length_b   1.000
_cell.length_c   1.000
_cell.angle_alpha   90.00
_cell.angle_beta   90.00
_cell.angle_gamma   90.00
#
_symmetry.space_group_name_H-M   'P 1'
#
loop_
_entity.id
_entity.type
_entity.pdbx_description
1 polymer ?
#
loop_
_entity_poly.entity_id
_entity_poly.type
_entity_poly.pdbx_seq_one_letter_code
_entity_poly.pdbx_strand_id
1 'polypeptide(L)'
;IHPFVQIKKLYSSCMNTTAIELDRLKTIKSIIKGLGGWPVIEGQRWNQTKFDWIQSVYKFRKAGYSLDYFLAFTVAVDYRNTTKRVIQIDQAILSLAKELFSKGLENDVVRAYYNYMVDIAVMFGANRLTAKTQLKKALEFEMKLSNVRCRTVQALLIGFNPHRSRCQWRIEETTVYYIILYRCATFRICFQAFVG
;
A
#
# COMPACT_ATOMS: atom_id res chain seq x y z
N ILE A 1 17.00 -4.25 -29.44
CA ILE A 1 16.03 -5.35 -29.71
C ILE A 1 15.42 -5.92 -28.42
N HIS A 2 16.21 -6.15 -27.35
CA HIS A 2 15.72 -6.70 -26.06
C HIS A 2 14.55 -5.95 -25.37
N PRO A 3 14.54 -4.60 -25.28
CA PRO A 3 13.44 -3.89 -24.59
C PRO A 3 12.09 -4.05 -25.28
N PHE A 4 12.05 -4.02 -26.61
CA PHE A 4 10.81 -4.18 -27.38
C PHE A 4 10.22 -5.59 -27.22
N VAL A 5 11.05 -6.62 -27.12
CA VAL A 5 10.60 -8.00 -26.86
C VAL A 5 9.99 -8.12 -25.46
N GLN A 6 10.61 -7.52 -24.44
CA GLN A 6 10.07 -7.52 -23.07
C GLN A 6 8.73 -6.78 -22.97
N ILE A 7 8.60 -5.62 -23.62
CA ILE A 7 7.34 -4.87 -23.66
C ILE A 7 6.24 -5.68 -24.33
N LYS A 8 6.54 -6.34 -25.46
CA LYS A 8 5.58 -7.22 -26.13
C LYS A 8 5.15 -8.39 -25.24
N LYS A 9 6.09 -9.04 -24.53
CA LYS A 9 5.78 -10.12 -23.57
C LYS A 9 4.88 -9.63 -22.42
N LEU A 10 5.21 -8.48 -21.83
CA LEU A 10 4.40 -7.86 -20.78
C LEU A 10 2.98 -7.58 -21.27
N TYR A 11 2.86 -6.95 -22.45
CA TYR A 11 1.58 -6.66 -23.06
C TYR A 11 0.77 -7.94 -23.32
N SER A 12 1.36 -8.92 -24.01
CA SER A 12 0.68 -10.18 -24.35
C SER A 12 0.16 -10.91 -23.12
N SER A 13 0.88 -10.85 -22.00
CA SER A 13 0.39 -11.47 -20.79
C SER A 13 -0.74 -10.71 -20.10
N CYS A 14 -0.64 -9.37 -20.02
CA CYS A 14 -1.72 -8.54 -19.51
C CYS A 14 -3.04 -8.74 -20.29
N MET A 15 -2.94 -9.05 -21.59
CA MET A 15 -4.09 -9.29 -22.46
C MET A 15 -4.61 -10.72 -22.42
N ASN A 16 -3.87 -11.67 -21.84
CA ASN A 16 -4.28 -13.07 -21.77
C ASN A 16 -5.24 -13.30 -20.59
N THR A 17 -6.49 -12.87 -20.75
CA THR A 17 -7.54 -13.00 -19.72
C THR A 17 -7.83 -14.46 -19.36
N THR A 18 -7.73 -15.40 -20.32
CA THR A 18 -7.93 -16.83 -20.06
C THR A 18 -6.94 -17.35 -19.01
N ALA A 19 -5.65 -17.02 -19.14
CA ALA A 19 -4.64 -17.42 -18.16
C ALA A 19 -4.89 -16.78 -16.78
N ILE A 20 -5.29 -15.50 -16.76
CA ILE A 20 -5.59 -14.75 -15.54
C ILE A 20 -6.78 -15.39 -14.79
N GLU A 21 -7.86 -15.70 -15.50
CA GLU A 21 -9.06 -16.31 -14.91
C GLU A 21 -8.84 -17.77 -14.44
N LEU A 22 -7.87 -18.49 -15.02
CA LEU A 22 -7.46 -19.82 -14.56
C LEU A 22 -6.61 -19.77 -13.26
N ASP A 23 -5.76 -18.75 -13.12
CA ASP A 23 -5.00 -18.52 -11.87
C ASP A 23 -5.91 -18.05 -10.73
N ARG A 24 -6.90 -17.20 -11.04
CA ARG A 24 -7.79 -16.54 -10.07
C ARG A 24 -6.99 -15.77 -9.03
N LEU A 25 -6.97 -16.26 -7.79
CA LEU A 25 -6.27 -15.67 -6.66
C LEU A 25 -5.08 -16.53 -6.20
N LYS A 26 -4.72 -17.59 -6.94
CA LYS A 26 -3.71 -18.56 -6.49
C LYS A 26 -2.34 -17.90 -6.35
N THR A 27 -1.89 -17.20 -7.40
CA THR A 27 -0.57 -16.55 -7.40
C THR A 27 -0.49 -15.49 -6.31
N ILE A 28 -1.48 -14.60 -6.22
CA ILE A 28 -1.46 -13.52 -5.22
C ILE A 28 -1.57 -14.05 -3.79
N LYS A 29 -2.36 -15.10 -3.52
CA LYS A 29 -2.40 -15.74 -2.19
C LYS A 29 -1.05 -16.37 -1.82
N SER A 30 -0.36 -16.98 -2.77
CA SER A 30 0.98 -17.54 -2.55
C SER A 30 1.98 -16.44 -2.18
N ILE A 31 1.94 -15.31 -2.91
CA ILE A 31 2.81 -14.17 -2.64
C ILE A 31 2.52 -13.58 -1.24
N ILE A 32 1.25 -13.33 -0.90
CA ILE A 32 0.87 -12.82 0.43
C ILE A 32 1.37 -13.75 1.54
N LYS A 33 1.22 -15.07 1.37
CA LYS A 33 1.73 -16.06 2.33
C LYS A 33 3.26 -15.98 2.47
N GLY A 34 3.99 -15.84 1.37
CA GLY A 34 5.44 -15.64 1.37
C GLY A 34 5.90 -14.34 2.04
N LEU A 35 5.05 -13.30 2.03
CA LEU A 35 5.31 -12.00 2.66
C LEU A 35 4.95 -11.95 4.16
N GLY A 36 4.48 -13.07 4.73
CA GLY A 36 4.17 -13.20 6.16
C GLY A 36 2.69 -13.42 6.47
N GLY A 37 1.84 -13.62 5.45
CA GLY A 37 0.42 -13.84 5.61
C GLY A 37 -0.41 -12.56 5.57
N TRP A 38 -1.72 -12.64 5.80
CA TRP A 38 -2.56 -11.45 6.03
C TRP A 38 -3.51 -11.74 7.19
N PRO A 39 -3.48 -10.97 8.31
CA PRO A 39 -4.14 -11.40 9.54
C PRO A 39 -5.65 -11.41 9.42
N VAL A 40 -6.21 -10.62 8.50
CA VAL A 40 -7.66 -10.61 8.25
C VAL A 40 -8.15 -11.92 7.63
N ILE A 41 -7.27 -12.60 6.88
CA ILE A 41 -7.55 -13.90 6.26
C ILE A 41 -7.20 -15.02 7.25
N GLU A 42 -6.03 -14.93 7.87
CA GLU A 42 -5.48 -16.03 8.69
C GLU A 42 -6.03 -16.06 10.12
N GLY A 43 -6.58 -14.95 10.61
CA GLY A 43 -7.17 -14.84 11.93
C GLY A 43 -6.18 -15.26 13.02
N GLN A 44 -6.61 -16.19 13.88
CA GLN A 44 -5.80 -16.68 15.00
C GLN A 44 -4.55 -17.47 14.57
N ARG A 45 -4.49 -17.95 13.32
CA ARG A 45 -3.30 -18.65 12.81
C ARG A 45 -2.14 -17.70 12.51
N TRP A 46 -2.44 -16.41 12.38
CA TRP A 46 -1.42 -15.40 12.13
C TRP A 46 -0.69 -15.06 13.43
N ASN A 47 0.64 -15.19 13.41
CA ASN A 47 1.45 -14.96 14.59
C ASN A 47 1.94 -13.52 14.68
N GLN A 48 1.27 -12.72 15.51
CA GLN A 48 1.62 -11.32 15.74
C GLN A 48 3.02 -11.13 16.33
N THR A 49 3.53 -12.04 17.16
CA THR A 49 4.84 -11.85 17.81
C THR A 49 6.01 -11.99 16.86
N LYS A 50 5.78 -12.61 15.69
CA LYS A 50 6.77 -12.73 14.62
C LYS A 50 6.71 -11.57 13.62
N PHE A 51 5.77 -10.64 13.81
CA PHE A 51 5.60 -9.52 12.92
C PHE A 51 6.57 -8.39 13.26
N ASP A 52 7.30 -7.92 12.25
CA ASP A 52 8.11 -6.71 12.30
C ASP A 52 7.83 -5.92 11.01
N TRP A 53 7.29 -4.71 11.16
CA TRP A 53 6.87 -3.90 10.04
C TRP A 53 8.05 -3.47 9.15
N ILE A 54 9.24 -3.27 9.70
CA ILE A 54 10.45 -2.90 8.95
C ILE A 54 10.86 -4.09 8.08
N GLN A 55 10.91 -5.29 8.67
CA GLN A 55 11.23 -6.52 7.93
C GLN A 55 10.18 -6.83 6.86
N SER A 56 8.91 -6.56 7.15
CA SER A 56 7.85 -6.63 6.15
C SER A 56 8.14 -5.68 4.99
N VAL A 57 8.37 -4.38 5.24
CA VAL A 57 8.70 -3.40 4.18
C VAL A 57 9.91 -3.86 3.33
N TYR A 58 10.95 -4.43 3.94
CA TYR A 58 12.07 -5.02 3.18
C TYR A 58 11.65 -6.19 2.29
N LYS A 59 10.82 -7.10 2.79
CA LYS A 59 10.28 -8.22 1.98
C LYS A 59 9.43 -7.71 0.82
N PHE A 60 8.58 -6.71 1.05
CA PHE A 60 7.79 -6.06 0.01
C PHE A 60 8.70 -5.44 -1.05
N ARG A 61 9.75 -4.71 -0.64
CA ARG A 61 10.73 -4.13 -1.58
C ARG A 61 11.38 -5.19 -2.46
N LYS A 62 11.85 -6.26 -1.83
CA LYS A 62 12.55 -7.37 -2.51
C LYS A 62 11.63 -8.08 -3.51
N ALA A 63 10.34 -8.16 -3.21
CA ALA A 63 9.33 -8.71 -4.09
C ALA A 63 8.82 -7.71 -5.17
N GLY A 64 9.37 -6.50 -5.23
CA GLY A 64 9.05 -5.51 -6.26
C GLY A 64 7.87 -4.58 -5.93
N TYR A 65 7.39 -4.58 -4.69
CA TYR A 65 6.31 -3.69 -4.24
C TYR A 65 6.82 -2.31 -3.83
N SER A 66 5.92 -1.32 -3.90
CA SER A 66 6.17 0.05 -3.40
C SER A 66 6.44 0.03 -1.89
N LEU A 67 7.17 1.03 -1.41
CA LEU A 67 7.42 1.25 0.02
C LEU A 67 6.63 2.44 0.57
N ASP A 68 5.85 3.11 -0.27
CA ASP A 68 5.27 4.43 -0.03
C ASP A 68 3.99 4.36 0.84
N TYR A 69 3.89 3.34 1.68
CA TYR A 69 2.73 3.05 2.54
C TYR A 69 2.64 3.99 3.75
N PHE A 70 3.79 4.35 4.36
CA PHE A 70 3.87 5.27 5.51
C PHE A 70 4.72 6.49 5.25
N LEU A 71 5.77 6.31 4.46
CA LEU A 71 6.71 7.33 4.03
C LEU A 71 6.98 7.08 2.56
N ALA A 72 6.84 8.10 1.74
CA ALA A 72 7.22 8.01 0.34
C ALA A 72 8.74 8.17 0.22
N PHE A 73 9.41 7.25 -0.45
CA PHE A 73 10.85 7.29 -0.68
C PHE A 73 11.13 7.47 -2.16
N THR A 74 11.92 8.47 -2.52
CA THR A 74 12.32 8.69 -3.91
C THR A 74 13.78 9.14 -3.99
N VAL A 75 14.52 8.63 -4.97
CA VAL A 75 15.85 9.16 -5.30
C VAL A 75 15.64 10.29 -6.28
N ALA A 76 15.91 11.51 -5.84
CA ALA A 76 15.69 12.71 -6.63
C ALA A 76 17.00 13.48 -6.87
N VAL A 77 16.95 14.41 -7.80
CA VAL A 77 18.02 15.37 -8.03
C VAL A 77 18.08 16.34 -6.85
N ASP A 78 19.28 16.63 -6.35
CA ASP A 78 19.44 17.65 -5.31
C ASP A 78 19.15 19.04 -5.90
N TYR A 79 18.19 19.77 -5.30
CA TYR A 79 17.80 21.10 -5.75
C TYR A 79 18.93 22.13 -5.59
N ARG A 80 19.90 21.89 -4.69
CA ARG A 80 21.07 22.75 -4.49
C ARG A 80 22.21 22.41 -5.44
N ASN A 81 22.26 21.17 -5.93
CA ASN A 81 23.31 20.71 -6.83
C ASN A 81 22.80 19.59 -7.74
N THR A 82 22.48 19.95 -8.98
CA THR A 82 21.86 19.05 -9.95
C THR A 82 22.74 17.87 -10.38
N THR A 83 24.05 17.92 -10.08
CA THR A 83 24.99 16.80 -10.32
C THR A 83 24.85 15.70 -9.27
N LYS A 84 24.21 15.97 -8.13
CA LYS A 84 24.03 15.01 -7.03
C LYS A 84 22.63 14.39 -7.03
N ARG A 85 22.51 13.27 -6.33
CA ARG A 85 21.23 12.61 -6.01
C ARG A 85 21.08 12.53 -4.51
N VAL A 86 19.86 12.74 -4.03
CA VAL A 86 19.51 12.68 -2.61
C VAL A 86 18.29 11.77 -2.42
N ILE A 87 18.21 11.17 -1.24
CA ILE A 87 17.02 10.45 -0.82
C ILE A 87 16.03 11.50 -0.31
N GLN A 88 14.89 11.61 -0.97
CA GLN A 88 13.76 12.39 -0.51
C GLN A 88 12.80 11.49 0.27
N ILE A 89 12.38 11.99 1.43
CA ILE A 89 11.37 11.36 2.28
C ILE A 89 10.19 12.33 2.31
N ASP A 90 9.03 11.85 1.89
CA ASP A 90 7.78 12.62 1.85
C ASP A 90 6.65 11.86 2.55
N GLN A 91 5.50 12.51 2.67
CA GLN A 91 4.29 11.96 3.26
C GLN A 91 3.76 10.72 2.52
N ALA A 92 3.07 9.84 3.25
CA ALA A 92 2.43 8.64 2.70
C ALA A 92 1.49 8.95 1.54
N ILE A 93 1.49 8.05 0.55
CA ILE A 93 0.49 8.03 -0.51
C ILE A 93 -0.75 7.32 0.03
N LEU A 94 -1.86 8.05 0.18
CA LEU A 94 -3.13 7.50 0.63
C LEU A 94 -4.08 7.26 -0.54
N SER A 95 -5.07 6.37 -0.33
CA SER A 95 -6.02 5.94 -1.37
C SER A 95 -7.09 6.98 -1.66
N LEU A 96 -7.37 7.87 -0.71
CA LEU A 96 -8.30 8.99 -0.87
C LEU A 96 -7.61 10.31 -0.50
N ALA A 97 -8.16 11.40 -1.05
CA ALA A 97 -7.75 12.75 -0.72
C ALA A 97 -8.03 13.07 0.76
N LYS A 98 -7.26 14.00 1.34
CA LYS A 98 -7.36 14.34 2.77
C LYS A 98 -8.74 14.87 3.14
N GLU A 99 -9.33 15.65 2.23
CA GLU A 99 -10.64 16.29 2.33
C GLU A 99 -11.77 15.26 2.38
N LEU A 100 -11.58 14.08 1.79
CA LEU A 100 -12.54 12.99 1.88
C LEU A 100 -12.41 12.28 3.23
N PHE A 101 -11.20 11.93 3.65
CA PHE A 101 -10.98 11.30 4.96
C PHE A 101 -11.45 12.16 6.13
N SER A 102 -11.36 13.49 6.06
CA SER A 102 -11.88 14.38 7.10
C SER A 102 -13.40 14.30 7.28
N LYS A 103 -14.16 13.82 6.28
CA LYS A 103 -15.62 13.65 6.35
C LYS A 103 -16.05 12.31 6.97
N GLY A 104 -15.10 11.39 7.19
CA GLY A 104 -15.38 10.08 7.81
C GLY A 104 -16.37 9.21 7.03
N LEU A 105 -16.94 8.21 7.71
CA LEU A 105 -17.85 7.20 7.13
C LEU A 105 -19.24 7.74 6.74
N GLU A 106 -19.56 8.98 7.12
CA GLU A 106 -20.77 9.67 6.67
C GLU A 106 -20.69 10.02 5.18
N ASN A 107 -19.47 10.22 4.66
CA ASN A 107 -19.27 10.44 3.23
C ASN A 107 -19.36 9.15 2.43
N ASP A 108 -20.13 9.17 1.34
CA ASP A 108 -20.37 7.98 0.52
C ASP A 108 -19.10 7.44 -0.15
N VAL A 109 -18.12 8.28 -0.49
CA VAL A 109 -16.85 7.83 -1.08
C VAL A 109 -16.01 7.07 -0.07
N VAL A 110 -15.91 7.57 1.18
CA VAL A 110 -15.19 6.88 2.26
C VAL A 110 -15.89 5.57 2.61
N ARG A 111 -17.23 5.56 2.62
CA ARG A 111 -18.02 4.34 2.84
C ARG A 111 -17.81 3.31 1.73
N ALA A 112 -17.80 3.74 0.47
CA ALA A 112 -17.52 2.87 -0.67
C ALA A 112 -16.11 2.30 -0.61
N TYR A 113 -15.11 3.11 -0.23
CA TYR A 113 -13.74 2.65 -0.02
C TYR A 113 -13.65 1.59 1.08
N TYR A 114 -14.29 1.82 2.22
CA TYR A 114 -14.37 0.84 3.31
C TYR A 114 -15.04 -0.48 2.87
N ASN A 115 -16.15 -0.40 2.14
CA ASN A 115 -16.82 -1.59 1.61
C ASN A 115 -15.90 -2.34 0.64
N TYR A 116 -15.20 -1.63 -0.24
CA TYR A 116 -14.20 -2.21 -1.13
C TYR A 116 -13.07 -2.92 -0.36
N MET A 117 -12.57 -2.33 0.74
CA MET A 117 -11.60 -3.01 1.62
C MET A 117 -12.12 -4.37 2.11
N VAL A 118 -13.36 -4.38 2.61
CA VAL A 118 -14.00 -5.57 3.16
C VAL A 118 -14.24 -6.62 2.08
N ASP A 119 -14.76 -6.21 0.93
CA ASP A 119 -15.09 -7.14 -0.15
C ASP A 119 -13.81 -7.79 -0.73
N ILE A 120 -12.71 -7.05 -0.84
CA ILE A 120 -11.39 -7.61 -1.19
C ILE A 120 -10.97 -8.67 -0.18
N ALA A 121 -11.01 -8.38 1.13
CA ALA A 121 -10.64 -9.38 2.14
C ALA A 121 -11.54 -10.63 2.08
N VAL A 122 -12.85 -10.45 1.87
CA VAL A 122 -13.81 -11.57 1.73
C VAL A 122 -13.51 -12.41 0.48
N MET A 123 -13.21 -11.79 -0.67
CA MET A 123 -12.80 -12.53 -1.88
C MET A 123 -11.54 -13.39 -1.63
N PHE A 124 -10.64 -12.90 -0.78
CA PHE A 124 -9.45 -13.67 -0.39
C PHE A 124 -9.72 -14.77 0.65
N GLY A 125 -10.94 -14.85 1.21
CA GLY A 125 -11.39 -15.89 2.13
C GLY A 125 -11.54 -15.44 3.58
N ALA A 126 -11.47 -14.15 3.87
CA ALA A 126 -11.70 -13.64 5.21
C ALA A 126 -13.19 -13.75 5.61
N ASN A 127 -13.44 -13.98 6.90
CA ASN A 127 -14.80 -13.87 7.44
C ASN A 127 -15.26 -12.41 7.41
N ARG A 128 -16.45 -12.13 6.85
CA ARG A 128 -16.95 -10.76 6.64
C ARG A 128 -17.06 -9.94 7.93
N LEU A 129 -17.47 -10.54 9.05
CA LEU A 129 -17.59 -9.84 10.33
C LEU A 129 -16.21 -9.46 10.87
N THR A 130 -15.26 -10.38 10.78
CA THR A 130 -13.86 -10.13 11.18
C THR A 130 -13.23 -9.05 10.29
N ALA A 131 -13.44 -9.14 8.97
CA ALA A 131 -12.95 -8.19 7.99
C ALA A 131 -13.48 -6.78 8.26
N LYS A 132 -14.78 -6.62 8.50
CA LYS A 132 -15.37 -5.33 8.89
C LYS A 132 -14.67 -4.75 10.12
N THR A 133 -14.55 -5.52 11.19
CA THR A 133 -13.95 -5.04 12.44
C THR A 133 -12.48 -4.65 12.28
N GLN A 134 -11.67 -5.50 11.65
CA GLN A 134 -10.23 -5.25 11.51
C GLN A 134 -9.91 -4.16 10.49
N LEU A 135 -10.61 -4.13 9.35
CA LEU A 135 -10.38 -3.12 8.30
C LEU A 135 -10.95 -1.76 8.67
N LYS A 136 -11.94 -1.69 9.57
CA LYS A 136 -12.37 -0.41 10.15
C LYS A 136 -11.22 0.24 10.93
N LYS A 137 -10.45 -0.54 11.71
CA LYS A 137 -9.26 -0.02 12.40
C LYS A 137 -8.18 0.46 11.42
N ALA A 138 -7.99 -0.27 10.32
CA ALA A 138 -7.07 0.15 9.26
C ALA A 138 -7.51 1.47 8.61
N LEU A 139 -8.81 1.63 8.30
CA LEU A 139 -9.36 2.87 7.77
C LEU A 139 -9.20 4.04 8.75
N GLU A 140 -9.51 3.83 10.03
CA GLU A 140 -9.35 4.85 11.07
C GLU A 140 -7.89 5.31 11.20
N PHE A 141 -6.93 4.39 11.03
CA PHE A 141 -5.53 4.75 10.95
C PHE A 141 -5.20 5.57 9.70
N GLU A 142 -5.70 5.20 8.51
CA GLU A 142 -5.48 6.01 7.30
C GLU A 142 -6.07 7.43 7.45
N MET A 143 -7.22 7.56 8.11
CA MET A 143 -7.82 8.86 8.44
C MET A 143 -6.92 9.67 9.39
N LYS A 144 -6.39 9.04 10.44
CA LYS A 144 -5.43 9.69 11.36
C LYS A 144 -4.15 10.11 10.64
N LEU A 145 -3.59 9.22 9.82
CA LEU A 145 -2.41 9.48 9.01
C LEU A 145 -2.64 10.65 8.06
N SER A 146 -3.82 10.70 7.42
CA SER A 146 -4.25 11.80 6.56
C SER A 146 -4.28 13.15 7.28
N ASN A 147 -4.71 13.19 8.55
CA ASN A 147 -4.76 14.42 9.33
C ASN A 147 -3.37 15.01 9.62
N VAL A 148 -2.35 14.15 9.80
CA VAL A 148 -0.96 14.56 10.06
C VAL A 148 -0.25 15.05 8.79
N ARG A 149 -0.69 14.62 7.60
CA ARG A 149 -0.12 15.09 6.33
C ARG A 149 -0.21 16.60 6.18
N CYS A 150 0.84 17.21 5.65
CA CYS A 150 0.81 18.63 5.33
C CYS A 150 -0.23 18.85 4.22
N ARG A 151 -0.99 19.95 4.27
CA ARG A 151 -1.84 20.29 3.11
C ARG A 151 -0.88 20.57 1.96
N THR A 152 -1.08 19.87 0.84
CA THR A 152 -0.37 20.16 -0.39
C THR A 152 -0.87 21.49 -0.94
N VAL A 153 -0.45 22.61 -0.34
CA VAL A 153 -0.26 23.82 -1.13
C VAL A 153 0.87 23.44 -2.06
N GLN A 154 0.59 23.35 -3.34
CA GLN A 154 1.47 22.95 -4.43
C GLN A 154 2.90 23.46 -4.20
N ALA A 155 3.72 22.64 -3.51
CA ALA A 155 5.08 23.00 -3.09
C ALA A 155 6.07 22.78 -4.25
N LEU A 156 5.63 23.13 -5.45
CA LEU A 156 6.44 23.09 -6.66
C LEU A 156 7.28 24.37 -6.83
N LEU A 157 7.19 25.36 -5.92
CA LEU A 157 7.91 26.62 -6.10
C LEU A 157 8.64 27.21 -4.87
N ILE A 158 8.66 26.60 -3.69
CA ILE A 158 9.42 27.19 -2.57
C ILE A 158 10.13 26.10 -1.77
N GLY A 159 11.46 26.19 -1.72
CA GLY A 159 12.36 25.24 -1.07
C GLY A 159 11.91 24.86 0.33
N PHE A 160 11.75 23.56 0.54
CA PHE A 160 11.36 22.97 1.83
C PHE A 160 12.46 23.23 2.88
N ASN A 161 12.13 23.98 3.93
CA ASN A 161 12.98 24.20 5.10
C ASN A 161 12.58 23.20 6.22
N PRO A 162 13.44 22.23 6.58
CA PRO A 162 13.05 21.07 7.40
C PRO A 162 12.86 21.35 8.90
N HIS A 163 13.06 22.59 9.37
CA HIS A 163 13.13 22.87 10.82
C HIS A 163 11.80 23.06 11.57
N ARG A 164 10.63 22.79 10.96
CA ARG A 164 9.36 23.13 11.63
C ARG A 164 8.21 22.15 11.41
N SER A 165 8.35 20.89 11.84
CA SER A 165 7.18 20.04 12.16
C SER A 165 7.58 18.92 13.13
N ARG A 166 7.18 19.04 14.39
CA ARG A 166 7.37 17.96 15.39
C ARG A 166 6.18 17.01 15.28
N CYS A 167 6.26 16.03 14.38
CA CYS A 167 5.30 14.93 14.29
C CYS A 167 5.82 13.74 15.10
N GLN A 168 5.24 13.48 16.27
CA GLN A 168 5.60 12.36 17.13
C GLN A 168 4.62 11.21 16.89
N TRP A 169 5.13 10.05 16.46
CA TRP A 169 4.32 8.88 16.10
C TRP A 169 4.25 7.87 17.26
N ARG A 170 3.07 7.31 17.51
CA ARG A 170 2.91 6.02 18.19
C ARG A 170 2.12 5.11 17.24
N ILE A 171 2.79 4.11 16.70
CA ILE A 171 2.26 3.22 15.67
C ILE A 171 1.86 1.90 16.36
N GLU A 172 0.61 1.49 16.23
CA GLU A 172 0.22 0.11 16.55
C GLU A 172 0.63 -0.80 15.39
N GLU A 173 1.59 -1.69 15.63
CA GLU A 173 2.26 -2.49 14.61
C GLU A 173 1.29 -3.33 13.75
N THR A 174 0.23 -3.86 14.33
CA THR A 174 -0.77 -4.66 13.60
C THR A 174 -1.56 -3.84 12.59
N THR A 175 -1.91 -2.60 12.93
CA THR A 175 -2.65 -1.69 12.05
C THR A 175 -1.85 -1.29 10.81
N VAL A 176 -0.54 -1.15 10.98
CA VAL A 176 0.42 -0.98 9.89
C VAL A 176 0.38 -2.14 8.92
N TYR A 177 0.39 -3.37 9.44
CA TYR A 177 0.41 -4.55 8.59
C TYR A 177 -0.86 -4.69 7.73
N TYR A 178 -2.03 -4.39 8.28
CA TYR A 178 -3.28 -4.39 7.53
C TYR A 178 -3.23 -3.44 6.34
N ILE A 179 -2.61 -2.27 6.48
CA ILE A 179 -2.50 -1.27 5.41
C ILE A 179 -1.51 -1.72 4.35
N ILE A 180 -0.32 -2.18 4.75
CA ILE A 180 0.69 -2.67 3.79
C ILE A 180 0.08 -3.76 2.92
N LEU A 181 -0.58 -4.74 3.54
CA LEU A 181 -1.14 -5.88 2.81
C LEU A 181 -2.41 -5.58 2.06
N TYR A 182 -3.29 -4.75 2.62
CA TYR A 182 -4.45 -4.27 1.87
C TYR A 182 -3.98 -3.54 0.60
N ARG A 183 -3.02 -2.62 0.73
CA ARG A 183 -2.46 -1.90 -0.42
C ARG A 183 -1.75 -2.85 -1.38
N CYS A 184 -1.01 -3.84 -0.89
CA CYS A 184 -0.40 -4.90 -1.71
C CYS A 184 -1.44 -5.75 -2.46
N ALA A 185 -2.57 -6.08 -1.83
CA ALA A 185 -3.65 -6.87 -2.44
C ALA A 185 -4.47 -6.06 -3.47
N THR A 186 -4.49 -4.73 -3.34
CA THR A 186 -5.11 -3.82 -4.30
C THR A 186 -4.18 -3.35 -5.42
N PHE A 187 -2.86 -3.52 -5.28
CA PHE A 187 -1.89 -3.03 -6.27
C PHE A 187 -1.85 -3.94 -7.50
N ARG A 188 -2.56 -3.49 -8.55
CA ARG A 188 -2.48 -3.93 -9.96
C ARG A 188 -2.19 -5.43 -10.17
N ILE A 189 -3.28 -6.17 -10.31
CA ILE A 189 -3.36 -7.59 -10.72
C ILE A 189 -2.52 -7.89 -11.99
N CYS A 190 -2.24 -6.90 -12.85
CA CYS A 190 -1.37 -7.08 -14.03
C CYS A 190 0.14 -7.12 -13.72
N PHE A 191 0.62 -6.58 -12.60
CA PHE A 191 2.07 -6.46 -12.34
C PHE A 191 2.65 -7.65 -11.56
N GLN A 192 1.80 -8.37 -10.80
CA GLN A 192 2.23 -9.44 -9.90
C GLN A 192 2.32 -10.83 -10.56
N ALA A 193 1.81 -10.99 -11.78
CA ALA A 193 1.91 -12.26 -12.51
C ALA A 193 3.30 -12.50 -13.16
N PHE A 194 4.25 -11.56 -13.05
CA PHE A 194 5.47 -11.55 -13.90
C PHE A 194 6.82 -11.53 -13.19
N VAL A 195 6.89 -11.69 -11.87
CA VAL A 195 8.16 -11.96 -11.19
C VAL A 195 8.24 -13.45 -10.86
N GLY A 196 8.51 -14.24 -11.90
CA GLY A 196 8.84 -15.66 -11.87
C GLY A 196 9.80 -15.97 -13.01
#